data_AF-A0A7C2VWJ7-F1
#
_entry.id   AF-A0A7C2VWJ7-F1
#
_cell.length_a   1.000
_cell.length_b   1.000
_cell.length_c   1.000
_cell.angle_alpha   90.00
_cell.angle_beta   90.00
_cell.angle_gamma   90.00
#
_symmetry.space_group_name_H-M   'P 1'
#
loop_
_entity.id
_entity.type
_entity.pdbx_description
1 polymer ?
#
loop_
_entity_poly.entity_id
_entity_poly.type
_entity_poly.pdbx_seq_one_letter_code
_entity_poly.pdbx_strand_id
1 'polypeptide(L)'
;MSVGLEARLIRSPVKHDEGQVVPLAPLRDLEHLLKVAGSVAQDANKTWAELWRQLKPLRTASGIVLPKATEGFVPSCGWPEFLEQLWLLKHYIDSIQRLSENQR
;
A
#
# COMPACT_ATOMS: atom_id res chain seq x y z
N MET A 1 -48.80 12.59 -47.09
CA MET A 1 -47.61 13.04 -47.84
C MET A 1 -46.96 14.18 -47.05
N SER A 2 -45.68 14.00 -46.71
CA SER A 2 -44.57 14.93 -46.37
C SER A 2 -44.82 16.45 -46.36
N VAL A 3 -44.10 17.34 -45.64
CA VAL A 3 -43.01 17.39 -44.63
C VAL A 3 -42.71 18.89 -44.36
N GLY A 4 -42.01 19.22 -43.26
CA GLY A 4 -41.22 20.46 -43.10
C GLY A 4 -41.72 21.34 -41.95
N LEU A 5 -41.28 21.14 -40.69
CA LEU A 5 -40.01 21.59 -40.07
C LEU A 5 -39.73 23.10 -40.26
N GLU A 6 -39.85 23.88 -39.19
CA GLU A 6 -38.96 25.02 -38.90
C GLU A 6 -38.89 25.18 -37.37
N ALA A 7 -37.71 24.88 -36.83
CA ALA A 7 -37.40 24.92 -35.41
C ALA A 7 -37.13 26.36 -34.96
N ARG A 8 -37.86 26.85 -33.95
CA ARG A 8 -37.53 28.12 -33.27
C ARG A 8 -36.96 27.83 -31.88
N LEU A 9 -35.65 27.94 -31.82
CA LEU A 9 -34.75 27.82 -30.68
C LEU A 9 -35.25 28.65 -29.48
N ILE A 10 -35.76 28.01 -28.42
CA ILE A 10 -35.85 28.63 -27.10
C ILE A 10 -34.51 28.38 -26.41
N ARG A 11 -33.64 29.40 -26.37
CA ARG A 11 -32.49 29.42 -25.47
C ARG A 11 -33.02 29.51 -24.05
N SER A 12 -33.16 28.37 -23.38
CA SER A 12 -33.22 28.33 -21.92
C SER A 12 -31.86 28.77 -21.37
N PRO A 13 -31.81 29.61 -20.33
CA PRO A 13 -30.56 29.94 -19.68
C PRO A 13 -29.96 28.66 -19.08
N VAL A 14 -28.74 28.34 -19.52
CA VAL A 14 -27.88 27.34 -18.91
C VAL A 14 -27.76 27.72 -17.44
N LYS A 15 -28.35 26.91 -16.56
CA LYS A 15 -28.02 26.96 -15.14
C LYS A 15 -26.54 26.66 -15.05
N HIS A 16 -25.76 27.61 -14.52
CA HIS A 16 -24.39 27.33 -14.12
C HIS A 16 -24.46 26.19 -13.11
N ASP A 17 -24.07 25.00 -13.55
CA ASP A 17 -23.60 23.96 -12.66
C ASP A 17 -22.36 24.54 -12.01
N GLU A 18 -22.50 24.94 -10.74
CA GLU A 18 -21.36 25.23 -9.89
C GLU A 18 -20.63 23.91 -9.69
N GLY A 19 -19.82 23.57 -10.70
CA GLY A 19 -18.87 22.49 -10.65
C GLY A 19 -18.04 22.72 -9.41
N GLN A 20 -18.33 21.91 -8.39
CA GLN A 20 -17.58 21.85 -7.16
C GLN A 20 -16.10 21.69 -7.56
N VAL A 21 -15.36 22.79 -7.53
CA VAL A 21 -13.93 22.79 -7.84
C VAL A 21 -13.28 22.08 -6.68
N VAL A 22 -13.20 20.76 -6.74
CA VAL A 22 -12.37 19.97 -5.83
C VAL A 22 -10.97 20.55 -6.00
N PRO A 23 -10.38 21.16 -4.96
CA PRO A 23 -9.04 21.72 -5.10
C PRO A 23 -8.12 20.55 -5.50
N LEU A 24 -7.38 20.70 -6.60
CA LEU A 24 -6.50 19.64 -7.11
C LEU A 24 -5.33 19.34 -6.14
N ALA A 25 -5.05 20.25 -5.20
CA ALA A 25 -4.04 20.09 -4.15
C ALA A 25 -4.32 18.87 -3.24
N PRO A 26 -5.51 18.72 -2.62
CA PRO A 26 -5.92 17.51 -1.91
C PRO A 26 -5.70 16.20 -2.67
N LEU A 27 -5.91 16.18 -4.00
CA LEU A 27 -5.71 14.98 -4.82
C LEU A 27 -4.23 14.68 -5.04
N ARG A 28 -3.39 15.71 -5.24
CA ARG A 28 -1.93 15.56 -5.34
C ARG A 28 -1.30 15.11 -4.03
N ASP A 29 -1.78 15.64 -2.92
CA ASP A 29 -1.32 15.26 -1.58
C ASP A 29 -1.70 13.81 -1.27
N LEU A 30 -2.91 13.39 -1.67
CA LEU A 30 -3.34 12.00 -1.57
C LEU A 30 -2.50 11.07 -2.45
N GLU A 31 -2.22 11.44 -3.70
CA GLU A 31 -1.36 10.66 -4.58
C GLU A 31 0.06 10.51 -4.00
N HIS A 32 0.61 11.59 -3.45
CA HIS A 32 1.89 11.58 -2.78
C HIS A 32 1.89 10.65 -1.56
N LEU A 33 0.88 10.76 -0.69
CA LEU A 33 0.72 9.88 0.48
C LEU A 33 0.61 8.40 0.07
N LEU A 34 -0.16 8.10 -0.98
CA LEU A 34 -0.28 6.74 -1.52
C LEU A 34 1.06 6.22 -2.06
N LYS A 35 1.84 7.06 -2.75
CA LYS A 35 3.19 6.70 -3.22
C LYS A 35 4.13 6.40 -2.05
N VAL A 36 4.13 7.23 -1.01
CA VAL A 36 4.94 7.02 0.19
C VAL A 36 4.52 5.74 0.89
N ALA A 37 3.23 5.54 1.15
CA ALA A 37 2.71 4.32 1.77
C ALA A 37 3.07 3.07 0.95
N GLY A 38 2.94 3.14 -0.38
CA GLY A 38 3.33 2.07 -1.28
C GLY A 38 4.82 1.74 -1.21
N SER A 39 5.70 2.75 -1.16
CA SER A 39 7.14 2.55 -1.00
C SER A 39 7.49 1.87 0.33
N VAL A 40 6.92 2.36 1.44
CA VAL A 40 7.15 1.78 2.77
C VAL A 40 6.65 0.34 2.84
N ALA A 41 5.48 0.05 2.26
CA ALA A 41 4.95 -1.31 2.17
C ALA A 41 5.82 -2.23 1.30
N GLN A 42 6.40 -1.71 0.22
CA GLN A 42 7.31 -2.48 -0.62
C GLN A 42 8.58 -2.85 0.17
N ASP A 43 9.16 -1.92 0.92
CA ASP A 43 10.36 -2.18 1.71
C ASP A 43 10.08 -3.11 2.89
N ALA A 44 8.92 -2.98 3.54
CA ALA A 44 8.43 -3.97 4.51
C ALA A 44 8.38 -5.39 3.92
N ASN A 45 7.82 -5.53 2.72
CA ASN A 45 7.73 -6.83 2.04
C ASN A 45 9.11 -7.41 1.69
N LYS A 46 10.05 -6.58 1.25
CA LYS A 46 11.43 -7.02 0.97
C LYS A 46 12.12 -7.50 2.24
N THR A 47 12.04 -6.72 3.33
CA THR A 47 12.63 -7.08 4.62
C THR A 47 12.01 -8.36 5.17
N TRP A 48 10.69 -8.50 5.10
CA TRP A 48 9.99 -9.73 5.46
C TRP A 48 10.44 -10.93 4.62
N ALA A 49 10.58 -10.77 3.30
CA ALA A 49 11.02 -11.84 2.42
C ALA A 49 12.43 -12.34 2.79
N GLU A 50 13.33 -11.43 3.16
CA GLU A 50 14.69 -11.77 3.59
C GLU A 50 14.70 -12.51 4.93
N LEU A 51 13.96 -12.02 5.93
CA LEU A 51 13.77 -12.73 7.20
C LEU A 51 13.17 -14.12 6.98
N TRP A 52 12.15 -14.20 6.13
CA TRP A 52 11.48 -15.45 5.81
C TRP A 52 12.39 -16.44 5.09
N ARG A 53 13.28 -15.97 4.20
CA ARG A 53 14.29 -16.79 3.53
C ARG A 53 15.20 -17.51 4.53
N GLN A 54 15.53 -16.85 5.65
CA GLN A 54 16.35 -17.44 6.71
C GLN A 54 15.57 -18.47 7.55
N LEU A 55 14.26 -18.26 7.74
CA LEU A 55 13.40 -19.17 8.51
C LEU A 55 12.89 -20.37 7.70
N LYS A 56 12.71 -20.22 6.38
CA LYS A 56 12.15 -21.23 5.47
C LYS A 56 12.82 -22.62 5.57
N PRO A 57 14.16 -22.75 5.70
CA PRO A 57 14.82 -24.05 5.81
C PRO A 57 14.41 -24.86 7.06
N LEU A 58 13.83 -24.21 8.07
CA LEU A 58 13.35 -24.88 9.29
C LEU A 58 11.94 -25.47 9.17
N ARG A 59 11.28 -25.26 8.03
CA ARG A 59 9.93 -25.76 7.77
C ARG A 59 9.89 -26.59 6.50
N THR A 60 9.08 -27.64 6.49
CA THR A 60 8.69 -28.33 5.26
C THR A 60 7.80 -27.41 4.41
N ALA A 61 7.67 -27.72 3.11
CA ALA A 61 6.77 -26.98 2.21
C ALA A 61 5.30 -26.94 2.71
N SER A 62 4.92 -27.90 3.55
CA SER A 62 3.59 -28.00 4.18
C SER A 62 3.47 -27.18 5.48
N GLY A 63 4.51 -26.43 5.86
CA GLY A 63 4.53 -25.61 7.06
C GLY A 63 4.85 -26.39 8.35
N ILE A 64 5.18 -27.68 8.27
CA ILE A 64 5.58 -28.49 9.44
C ILE A 64 7.01 -28.12 9.81
N VAL A 65 7.25 -27.84 11.09
CA VAL A 65 8.61 -27.58 11.60
C VAL A 65 9.41 -28.88 11.54
N LEU A 66 10.55 -28.86 10.84
CA LEU A 66 11.39 -30.04 10.68
C LEU A 66 11.97 -30.47 12.04
N PRO A 67 12.25 -31.77 12.27
CA PRO A 67 12.97 -32.22 13.46
C PRO A 67 14.29 -31.47 13.65
N LYS A 68 14.96 -31.06 12.57
CA LYS A 68 16.16 -30.23 12.59
C LYS A 68 15.98 -28.87 13.29
N ALA A 69 14.76 -28.35 13.39
CA ALA A 69 14.49 -27.14 14.17
C ALA A 69 14.59 -27.37 15.69
N THR A 70 14.57 -28.63 16.15
CA THR A 70 14.88 -28.95 17.56
C THR A 70 16.35 -28.75 17.91
N GLU A 71 17.23 -28.67 16.90
CA GLU A 71 18.64 -28.29 17.07
C GLU A 71 18.82 -26.77 17.26
N GLY A 72 17.73 -26.01 17.17
CA GLY A 72 17.72 -24.55 17.29
C GLY A 72 17.80 -23.83 15.95
N PHE A 73 17.49 -22.54 15.97
CA PHE A 73 17.65 -21.64 14.83
C PHE A 73 18.90 -20.79 15.03
N VAL A 74 19.75 -20.75 14.00
CA VAL A 74 20.82 -19.77 13.91
C VAL A 74 20.70 -19.09 12.54
N PRO A 75 20.43 -17.78 12.50
CA PRO A 75 20.33 -17.05 11.24
C PRO A 75 21.66 -17.06 10.50
N SER A 76 21.63 -17.23 9.18
CA SER A 76 22.85 -17.25 8.35
C SER A 76 23.58 -15.91 8.34
N CYS A 77 22.87 -14.81 8.59
CA CYS A 77 23.46 -13.47 8.66
C CYS A 77 23.97 -13.10 10.05
N GLY A 78 23.81 -13.96 11.06
CA GLY A 78 24.09 -13.60 12.46
C GLY A 78 22.89 -13.00 13.18
N TRP A 79 22.89 -13.13 14.52
CA TRP A 79 21.82 -12.61 15.37
C TRP A 79 21.68 -11.08 15.33
N PRO A 80 22.75 -10.28 15.38
CA PRO A 80 22.64 -8.82 15.34
C PRO A 80 21.90 -8.33 14.09
N GLU A 81 22.32 -8.78 12.92
CA GLU A 81 21.77 -8.41 11.62
C GLU A 81 20.32 -8.91 11.46
N PHE A 82 20.02 -10.11 11.94
CA PHE A 82 18.66 -10.66 11.91
C PHE A 82 17.70 -9.85 12.80
N LEU A 83 18.15 -9.46 14.00
CA LEU A 83 17.36 -8.63 14.92
C LEU A 83 17.18 -7.21 14.39
N GLU A 84 18.20 -6.64 13.73
CA GLU A 84 18.09 -5.35 13.06
C GLU A 84 17.04 -5.39 11.95
N GLN A 85 17.03 -6.44 11.12
CA GLN A 85 16.01 -6.63 10.10
C GLN A 85 14.59 -6.76 10.68
N LEU A 86 14.43 -7.48 11.79
CA LEU A 86 13.15 -7.57 12.51
C LEU A 86 12.69 -6.21 13.05
N TRP A 87 13.63 -5.45 13.61
CA TRP A 87 13.35 -4.12 14.13
C TRP A 87 12.97 -3.15 13.01
N LEU A 88 13.69 -3.20 11.88
CA LEU A 88 13.40 -2.42 10.69
C LEU A 88 12.02 -2.77 10.11
N LEU A 89 11.67 -4.06 10.06
CA LEU A 89 10.34 -4.50 9.64
C LEU A 89 9.24 -3.92 10.54
N LYS A 90 9.43 -3.96 11.87
CA LYS A 90 8.52 -3.30 12.81
C LYS A 90 8.36 -1.82 12.49
N HIS A 91 9.45 -1.11 12.20
CA HIS A 91 9.40 0.31 11.84
C HIS A 91 8.58 0.58 10.59
N TYR A 92 8.71 -0.24 9.55
CA TYR A 92 7.89 -0.08 8.36
C TYR A 92 6.41 -0.33 8.64
N ILE A 93 6.07 -1.35 9.42
CA ILE A 93 4.69 -1.65 9.80
C ILE A 93 4.09 -0.51 10.64
N ASP A 94 4.82 -0.03 11.65
CA ASP A 94 4.40 1.11 12.47
C ASP A 94 4.19 2.37 11.61
N SER A 95 5.05 2.59 10.60
CA SER A 95 4.94 3.73 9.69
C SER A 95 3.68 3.62 8.83
N ILE A 96 3.38 2.44 8.29
CA ILE A 96 2.15 2.19 7.52
C ILE A 96 0.91 2.37 8.39
N GLN A 97 0.94 1.90 9.65
CA GLN A 97 -0.15 2.13 10.60
C GLN A 97 -0.38 3.62 10.82
N ARG A 98 0.68 4.40 11.10
CA ARG A 98 0.57 5.86 11.29
C ARG A 98 0.04 6.59 10.05
N LEU A 99 0.40 6.12 8.85
CA LEU A 99 -0.12 6.68 7.59
C LEU A 99 -1.60 6.31 7.34
N SER A 100 -2.05 5.20 7.91
CA SER A 100 -3.43 4.70 7.77
C SER A 100 -4.36 5.23 8.87
N GLU A 101 -3.79 5.61 10.02
CA GLU A 101 -4.52 6.21 11.13
C GLU A 101 -4.83 7.67 10.84
N ASN A 102 -6.11 8.03 10.97
CA ASN A 102 -6.54 9.41 10.85
C ASN A 102 -6.09 10.17 12.11
N GLN A 103 -4.99 10.92 12.03
CA GLN A 103 -4.57 11.84 13.08
C GLN A 103 -5.59 13.00 13.12
N ARG A 104 -6.60 12.85 13.98
CA ARG A 104 -7.58 13.89 14.30
C ARG A 104 -7.00 14.90 15.28
#